data_AF-A0A1B8JB70-F1
#
_entry.id   AF-A0A1B8JB70-F1
#
_cell.length_a   1.000
_cell.length_b   1.000
_cell.length_c   1.000
_cell.angle_alpha   90.00
_cell.angle_beta   90.00
_cell.angle_gamma   90.00
#
_symmetry.space_group_name_H-M   'P 1'
#
loop_
_entity.id
_entity.type
_entity.pdbx_description
1 polymer ?
#
loop_
_entity_poly.entity_id
_entity_poly.type
_entity_poly.pdbx_seq_one_letter_code
_entity_poly.pdbx_strand_id
1 'polypeptide(L)'
;MAIAKLDSNQRVVLNSDSQMDYVSKANEQKLMAAKTAAINVVENALEAKNMGIDKLNVSFKQSVDGAEPKWQSYFINMQKNGNVSLKPFNSDVKDGSDLIYFNKVEKDGKSFLMLNEQNEAGKNFTNSLTTNTWQDKNGNEHTSLTARVNINDENLKQALLDKGDGAYAVISKEGISVTNKQEQEAAKAAAQNKEQPAKDNER
;
A
#
# COMPACT_ATOMS: atom_id res chain seq x y z
N MET A 1 6.88 3.02 8.25
CA MET A 1 7.07 4.24 7.42
C MET A 1 6.41 3.94 6.10
N ALA A 2 5.67 4.88 5.53
CA ALA A 2 5.04 4.70 4.21
C ALA A 2 5.63 5.68 3.19
N ILE A 3 5.60 5.31 1.91
CA ILE A 3 6.05 6.16 0.81
C ILE A 3 4.86 6.43 -0.09
N ALA A 4 4.65 7.68 -0.50
CA ALA A 4 3.63 8.07 -1.47
C ALA A 4 4.23 8.79 -2.67
N LYS A 5 3.58 8.71 -3.83
CA LYS A 5 3.97 9.42 -5.05
C LYS A 5 2.74 9.78 -5.88
N LEU A 6 2.94 10.61 -6.91
CA LEU A 6 1.91 10.81 -7.93
C LEU A 6 1.88 9.61 -8.89
N ASP A 7 0.69 9.09 -9.18
CA ASP A 7 0.47 8.18 -10.29
C ASP A 7 0.40 8.93 -11.63
N SER A 8 0.26 8.21 -12.74
CA SER A 8 0.14 8.80 -14.07
C SER A 8 -1.08 9.70 -14.26
N ASN A 9 -2.05 9.64 -13.35
CA ASN A 9 -3.25 10.49 -13.33
C ASN A 9 -3.14 11.59 -12.27
N GLN A 10 -1.93 11.87 -11.76
CA GLN A 10 -1.65 12.86 -10.72
C GLN A 10 -2.44 12.63 -9.43
N ARG A 11 -2.71 11.37 -9.08
CA ARG A 11 -3.29 10.99 -7.79
C ARG A 11 -2.17 10.62 -6.84
N VAL A 12 -2.27 11.03 -5.58
CA VAL A 12 -1.33 10.60 -4.56
C VAL A 12 -1.64 9.14 -4.20
N VAL A 13 -0.70 8.25 -4.47
CA VAL A 13 -0.81 6.82 -4.20
C VAL A 13 0.30 6.36 -3.26
N LEU A 14 -0.02 5.52 -2.29
CA LEU A 14 1.00 4.84 -1.50
C LEU A 14 1.69 3.78 -2.35
N ASN A 15 2.99 3.60 -2.10
CA ASN A 15 3.73 2.43 -2.50
C ASN A 15 3.33 1.25 -1.59
N SER A 16 2.17 0.67 -1.86
CA SER A 16 1.64 -0.50 -1.15
C SER A 16 2.20 -1.78 -1.73
N ASP A 17 2.50 -2.75 -0.86
CA ASP A 17 2.92 -4.08 -1.24
C ASP A 17 1.75 -4.87 -1.82
N SER A 18 1.73 -4.93 -3.14
CA SER A 18 0.82 -5.76 -3.93
C SER A 18 1.55 -6.91 -4.61
N GLN A 19 2.86 -7.08 -4.37
CA GLN A 19 3.66 -8.11 -5.01
C GLN A 19 3.19 -9.47 -4.53
N MET A 20 3.02 -10.41 -5.46
CA MET A 20 2.56 -11.75 -5.14
C MET A 20 3.68 -12.78 -5.16
N ASP A 21 4.73 -12.58 -5.95
CA ASP A 21 5.91 -13.45 -5.92
C ASP A 21 6.76 -13.23 -4.67
N TYR A 22 7.26 -14.33 -4.14
CA TYR A 22 8.17 -14.36 -3.01
C TYR A 22 9.09 -15.56 -3.11
N VAL A 23 10.25 -15.48 -2.43
CA VAL A 23 11.15 -16.61 -2.28
C VAL A 23 10.84 -17.31 -0.95
N SER A 24 10.50 -18.59 -1.02
CA SER A 24 10.20 -19.38 0.17
C SER A 24 11.47 -19.68 0.99
N LYS A 25 11.31 -20.19 2.21
CA LYS A 25 12.45 -20.61 3.06
C LYS A 25 13.32 -21.69 2.41
N ALA A 26 12.78 -22.45 1.45
CA ALA A 26 13.50 -23.45 0.68
C ALA A 26 14.22 -22.87 -0.55
N ASN A 27 14.27 -21.53 -0.68
CA ASN A 27 14.84 -20.81 -1.83
C ASN A 27 14.11 -21.05 -3.16
N GLU A 28 12.81 -21.39 -3.09
CA GLU A 28 11.95 -21.58 -4.26
C GLU A 28 11.11 -20.33 -4.52
N GLN A 29 10.99 -19.91 -5.78
CA GLN A 29 10.06 -18.86 -6.19
C GLN A 29 8.63 -19.39 -6.12
N LYS A 30 7.76 -18.68 -5.38
CA LYS A 30 6.35 -19.03 -5.18
C LYS A 30 5.48 -17.81 -5.37
N LEU A 31 4.20 -18.06 -5.65
CA LEU A 31 3.17 -17.04 -5.78
C LEU A 31 2.21 -17.15 -4.60
N MET A 32 1.95 -16.05 -3.89
CA MET A 32 0.89 -16.00 -2.88
C MET A 32 -0.47 -15.82 -3.55
N ALA A 33 -1.54 -16.13 -2.83
CA ALA A 33 -2.89 -15.90 -3.34
C ALA A 33 -3.20 -14.39 -3.43
N ALA A 34 -4.03 -13.98 -4.39
CA ALA A 34 -4.43 -12.58 -4.57
C ALA A 34 -5.06 -11.96 -3.31
N LYS A 35 -5.83 -12.76 -2.54
CA LYS A 35 -6.38 -12.34 -1.25
C LYS A 35 -5.30 -12.00 -0.20
N THR A 36 -4.17 -12.69 -0.22
CA THR A 36 -3.04 -12.40 0.68
C THR A 36 -2.40 -11.06 0.32
N ALA A 37 -2.18 -10.80 -0.98
CA ALA A 37 -1.73 -9.48 -1.42
C ALA A 37 -2.75 -8.37 -1.10
N ALA A 38 -4.06 -8.66 -1.17
CA ALA A 38 -5.09 -7.69 -0.80
C ALA A 38 -5.04 -7.35 0.70
N ILE A 39 -4.76 -8.34 1.56
CA ILE A 39 -4.50 -8.12 2.99
C ILE A 39 -3.30 -7.19 3.18
N ASN A 40 -2.17 -7.43 2.51
CA ASN A 40 -0.97 -6.58 2.61
C ASN A 40 -1.27 -5.12 2.22
N VAL A 41 -2.02 -4.92 1.13
CA VAL A 41 -2.45 -3.58 0.69
C VAL A 41 -3.31 -2.88 1.75
N VAL A 42 -4.24 -3.60 2.38
CA VAL A 42 -5.06 -3.07 3.47
C VAL A 42 -4.21 -2.76 4.69
N GLU A 43 -3.25 -3.62 5.06
CA GLU A 43 -2.34 -3.39 6.17
C GLU A 43 -1.47 -2.13 5.96
N ASN A 44 -0.95 -1.90 4.75
CA ASN A 44 -0.22 -0.67 4.44
C ASN A 44 -1.10 0.58 4.53
N ALA A 45 -2.37 0.47 4.11
CA ALA A 45 -3.32 1.57 4.25
C ALA A 45 -3.61 1.89 5.73
N LEU A 46 -3.72 0.86 6.59
CA LEU A 46 -3.89 1.04 8.03
C LEU A 46 -2.64 1.61 8.70
N GLU A 47 -1.46 1.18 8.28
CA GLU A 47 -0.20 1.76 8.75
C GLU A 47 -0.15 3.27 8.45
N ALA A 48 -0.49 3.67 7.23
CA ALA A 48 -0.58 5.09 6.87
C ALA A 48 -1.66 5.83 7.68
N LYS A 49 -2.82 5.21 7.92
CA LYS A 49 -3.87 5.77 8.79
C LYS A 49 -3.34 6.03 10.21
N ASN A 50 -2.62 5.06 10.77
CA ASN A 50 -2.00 5.16 12.09
C ASN A 50 -0.86 6.18 12.17
N MET A 51 -0.36 6.65 11.02
CA MET A 51 0.60 7.77 10.91
C MET A 51 -0.08 9.13 10.72
N GLY A 52 -1.41 9.20 10.77
CA GLY A 52 -2.18 10.45 10.66
C GLY A 52 -2.72 10.75 9.27
N ILE A 53 -2.69 9.81 8.33
CA ILE A 53 -3.36 9.97 7.03
C ILE A 53 -4.85 9.63 7.18
N ASP A 54 -5.67 10.65 7.36
CA ASP A 54 -7.11 10.46 7.59
C ASP A 54 -7.90 10.19 6.30
N LYS A 55 -7.52 10.87 5.21
CA LYS A 55 -8.21 10.83 3.92
C LYS A 55 -7.58 9.80 3.00
N LEU A 56 -7.86 8.52 3.25
CA LEU A 56 -7.40 7.44 2.38
C LEU A 56 -8.50 6.47 1.98
N ASN A 57 -8.29 5.81 0.84
CA ASN A 57 -9.12 4.72 0.36
C ASN A 57 -8.26 3.67 -0.33
N VAL A 58 -8.75 2.45 -0.42
CA VAL A 58 -8.15 1.39 -1.23
C VAL A 58 -8.97 1.19 -2.49
N SER A 59 -8.30 0.98 -3.62
CA SER A 59 -8.95 0.54 -4.85
C SER A 59 -8.35 -0.77 -5.31
N PHE A 60 -9.22 -1.67 -5.75
CA PHE A 60 -8.85 -2.93 -6.38
C PHE A 60 -9.43 -2.94 -7.78
N LYS A 61 -8.67 -3.42 -8.76
CA LYS A 61 -9.23 -3.72 -10.08
C LYS A 61 -9.88 -5.09 -10.00
N GLN A 62 -11.17 -5.14 -10.32
CA GLN A 62 -12.02 -6.30 -10.11
C GLN A 62 -12.79 -6.68 -11.37
N SER A 63 -12.89 -7.99 -11.60
CA SER A 63 -13.71 -8.61 -12.64
C SER A 63 -14.84 -9.37 -11.97
N VAL A 64 -16.08 -8.91 -12.14
CA VAL A 64 -17.27 -9.59 -11.63
C VAL A 64 -17.94 -10.30 -12.79
N ASP A 65 -18.24 -11.59 -12.64
CA ASP A 65 -18.93 -12.42 -13.64
C ASP A 65 -18.31 -12.41 -15.05
N GLY A 66 -16.98 -12.31 -15.12
CA GLY A 66 -16.23 -12.30 -16.39
C GLY A 66 -16.33 -10.99 -17.18
N ALA A 67 -16.91 -9.93 -16.59
CA ALA A 67 -16.92 -8.60 -17.19
C ALA A 67 -15.53 -7.96 -17.22
N GLU A 68 -15.34 -6.99 -18.11
CA GLU A 68 -14.11 -6.21 -18.18
C GLU A 68 -13.70 -5.66 -16.81
N PRO A 69 -12.44 -5.87 -16.37
CA PRO A 69 -12.02 -5.47 -15.03
C PRO A 69 -12.11 -3.95 -14.80
N LYS A 70 -12.82 -3.54 -13.76
CA LYS A 70 -13.02 -2.13 -13.38
C LYS A 70 -12.41 -1.84 -12.02
N TRP A 71 -11.99 -0.59 -11.82
CA TRP A 71 -11.56 -0.12 -10.52
C TRP A 71 -12.76 0.06 -9.60
N GLN A 72 -12.73 -0.62 -8.46
CA GLN A 72 -13.66 -0.40 -7.37
C GLN A 72 -12.90 0.19 -6.18
N SER A 73 -13.42 1.28 -5.63
CA SER A 73 -12.84 1.96 -4.46
C SER A 73 -13.65 1.69 -3.20
N TYR A 74 -12.94 1.63 -2.08
CA TYR A 74 -13.50 1.30 -0.78
C TYR A 74 -13.02 2.26 0.30
N PHE A 75 -13.95 2.67 1.17
CA PHE A 75 -13.63 3.32 2.43
C PHE A 75 -13.11 2.29 3.41
N ILE A 76 -12.06 2.64 4.15
CA ILE A 76 -11.46 1.77 5.15
C ILE A 76 -11.97 2.18 6.53
N ASN A 77 -12.70 1.28 7.18
CA ASN A 77 -13.24 1.48 8.53
C ASN A 77 -12.51 0.58 9.51
N MET A 78 -11.72 1.17 10.40
CA MET A 78 -11.06 0.45 11.49
C MET A 78 -11.96 0.44 12.72
N GLN A 79 -12.22 -0.74 13.25
CA GLN A 79 -13.01 -0.96 14.46
C GLN A 79 -12.13 -0.93 15.71
N LYS A 80 -12.73 -0.67 16.88
CA LYS A 80 -12.00 -0.58 18.16
C LYS A 80 -11.27 -1.87 18.56
N ASN A 81 -11.76 -3.02 18.09
CA ASN A 81 -11.14 -4.34 18.33
C ASN A 81 -10.02 -4.67 17.32
N GLY A 82 -9.68 -3.74 16.42
CA GLY A 82 -8.67 -3.93 15.38
C GLY A 82 -9.15 -4.65 14.13
N ASN A 83 -10.43 -5.07 14.07
CA ASN A 83 -11.02 -5.51 12.81
C ASN A 83 -11.16 -4.35 11.85
N VAL A 84 -11.23 -4.68 10.56
CA VAL A 84 -11.36 -3.69 9.49
C VAL A 84 -12.49 -4.09 8.58
N SER A 85 -13.24 -3.12 8.09
CA SER A 85 -14.17 -3.34 6.99
C SER A 85 -13.88 -2.40 5.83
N LEU A 86 -14.04 -2.93 4.62
CA LEU A 86 -14.04 -2.16 3.39
C LEU A 86 -15.49 -1.93 2.97
N LYS A 87 -15.88 -0.66 2.88
CA LYS A 87 -17.19 -0.25 2.36
C LYS A 87 -17.05 0.25 0.92
N PRO A 88 -17.73 -0.35 -0.07
CA PRO A 88 -17.71 0.16 -1.44
C PRO A 88 -18.18 1.64 -1.49
N PHE A 89 -17.52 2.47 -2.32
CA PHE A 89 -17.91 3.88 -2.46
C PHE A 89 -19.34 4.07 -2.96
N ASN A 90 -19.79 3.19 -3.84
CA ASN A 90 -21.12 3.22 -4.46
C ASN A 90 -22.12 2.31 -3.72
N SER A 91 -21.86 2.03 -2.44
CA SER A 91 -22.74 1.21 -1.61
C SER A 91 -23.94 2.02 -1.12
N ASP A 92 -25.13 1.67 -1.62
CA ASP A 92 -26.41 2.14 -1.08
C ASP A 92 -26.99 1.21 0.00
N VAL A 93 -26.28 0.10 0.28
CA VAL A 93 -26.67 -0.93 1.23
C VAL A 93 -26.49 -0.42 2.66
N LYS A 94 -27.59 -0.33 3.41
CA LYS A 94 -27.61 0.23 4.77
C LYS A 94 -27.37 -0.79 5.87
N ASP A 95 -27.67 -2.06 5.62
CA ASP A 95 -27.54 -3.14 6.60
C ASP A 95 -26.09 -3.66 6.73
N GLY A 96 -25.20 -3.23 5.83
CA GLY A 96 -23.78 -3.61 5.82
C GLY A 96 -23.50 -5.00 5.25
N SER A 97 -24.47 -5.64 4.59
CA SER A 97 -24.30 -6.96 3.98
C SER A 97 -23.26 -6.99 2.85
N ASP A 98 -22.94 -5.85 2.25
CA ASP A 98 -21.93 -5.67 1.21
C ASP A 98 -20.54 -5.29 1.74
N LEU A 99 -20.38 -5.24 3.07
CA LEU A 99 -19.09 -4.96 3.69
C LEU A 99 -18.18 -6.18 3.59
N ILE A 100 -16.94 -5.92 3.19
CA ILE A 100 -15.87 -6.91 3.19
C ILE A 100 -15.11 -6.78 4.50
N TYR A 101 -15.10 -7.84 5.29
CA TYR A 101 -14.49 -7.81 6.61
C TYR A 101 -13.10 -8.45 6.61
N PHE A 102 -12.18 -7.82 7.32
CA PHE A 102 -10.86 -8.31 7.65
C PHE A 102 -10.79 -8.42 9.18
N ASN A 103 -10.75 -9.65 9.67
CA ASN A 103 -10.74 -9.92 11.10
C ASN A 103 -9.30 -9.92 11.60
N LYS A 104 -9.06 -9.24 12.72
CA LYS A 104 -7.80 -9.37 13.44
C LYS A 104 -7.74 -10.75 14.08
N VAL A 105 -6.67 -11.48 13.81
CA VAL A 105 -6.39 -12.79 14.41
C VAL A 105 -5.05 -12.72 15.11
N GLU A 106 -4.97 -13.37 16.26
CA GLU A 106 -3.74 -13.47 17.05
C GLU A 106 -3.25 -14.91 17.04
N LYS A 107 -1.98 -15.11 16.68
CA LYS A 107 -1.31 -16.41 16.70
C LYS A 107 0.15 -16.22 17.06
N ASP A 108 0.65 -17.05 17.97
CA ASP A 108 2.05 -17.04 18.39
C ASP A 108 2.56 -15.65 18.84
N GLY A 109 1.70 -14.89 19.54
CA GLY A 109 2.00 -13.54 20.02
C GLY A 109 2.03 -12.45 18.93
N LYS A 110 1.64 -12.79 17.69
CA LYS A 110 1.56 -11.86 16.56
C LYS A 110 0.11 -11.66 16.13
N SER A 111 -0.23 -10.41 15.83
CA SER A 111 -1.51 -10.06 15.23
C SER A 111 -1.37 -9.95 13.71
N PHE A 112 -2.34 -10.46 12.97
CA PHE A 112 -2.45 -10.34 11.52
C PHE A 112 -3.91 -10.21 11.10
N LEU A 113 -4.16 -9.67 9.92
CA LEU A 113 -5.51 -9.64 9.35
C LEU A 113 -5.81 -10.91 8.57
N MET A 114 -7.06 -11.36 8.64
CA MET A 114 -7.62 -12.41 7.79
C MET A 114 -8.88 -11.92 7.11
N LEU A 115 -8.93 -12.05 5.78
CA LEU A 115 -10.15 -11.79 5.02
C LEU A 115 -11.25 -12.77 5.42
N ASN A 116 -12.42 -12.25 5.77
CA ASN A 116 -13.60 -13.05 6.08
C ASN A 116 -14.31 -13.45 4.79
N GLU A 117 -14.09 -14.69 4.37
CA GLU A 117 -14.73 -15.30 3.19
C GLU A 117 -15.98 -16.11 3.56
N GLN A 118 -16.53 -15.95 4.77
CA GLN A 118 -17.76 -16.66 5.15
C GLN A 118 -19.02 -15.99 4.59
N ASN A 119 -19.01 -14.65 4.49
CA ASN A 119 -20.09 -13.90 3.86
C ASN A 119 -19.92 -13.81 2.34
N GLU A 120 -21.01 -13.53 1.63
CA GLU A 120 -21.03 -13.48 0.17
C GLU A 120 -20.15 -12.34 -0.37
N ALA A 121 -20.17 -11.17 0.28
CA ALA A 121 -19.33 -10.03 -0.08
C ALA A 121 -17.83 -10.37 -0.06
N GLY A 122 -17.34 -11.07 0.97
CA GLY A 122 -15.95 -11.49 1.08
C GLY A 122 -15.55 -12.52 0.02
N LYS A 123 -16.43 -13.51 -0.26
CA LYS A 123 -16.21 -14.48 -1.35
C LYS A 123 -16.13 -13.80 -2.71
N ASN A 124 -17.09 -12.92 -3.00
CA ASN A 124 -17.15 -12.19 -4.26
C ASN A 124 -15.94 -11.24 -4.41
N PHE A 125 -15.51 -10.63 -3.31
CA PHE A 125 -14.27 -9.84 -3.30
C PHE A 125 -13.07 -10.69 -3.70
N THR A 126 -12.81 -11.82 -3.02
CA THR A 126 -11.68 -12.71 -3.36
C THR A 126 -11.72 -13.13 -4.83
N ASN A 127 -12.88 -13.57 -5.31
CA ASN A 127 -13.02 -14.15 -6.65
C ASN A 127 -12.93 -13.14 -7.78
N SER A 128 -13.10 -11.84 -7.47
CA SER A 128 -13.06 -10.78 -8.46
C SER A 128 -11.71 -10.09 -8.60
N LEU A 129 -10.76 -10.32 -7.67
CA LEU A 129 -9.45 -9.68 -7.69
C LEU A 129 -8.68 -10.00 -8.98
N THR A 130 -8.12 -8.97 -9.61
CA THR A 130 -7.31 -9.13 -10.82
C THR A 130 -5.84 -8.90 -10.55
N THR A 131 -5.00 -9.67 -11.23
CA THR A 131 -3.54 -9.59 -11.15
C THR A 131 -2.97 -9.04 -12.44
N ASN A 132 -1.77 -8.49 -12.35
CA ASN A 132 -0.96 -8.10 -13.49
C ASN A 132 0.33 -8.92 -13.48
N THR A 133 0.73 -9.44 -14.62
CA THR A 133 1.95 -10.25 -14.78
C THR A 133 2.84 -9.60 -15.82
N TRP A 134 4.13 -9.49 -15.52
CA TRP A 134 5.12 -8.88 -16.40
C TRP A 134 6.47 -9.57 -16.24
N GLN A 135 7.36 -9.38 -17.21
CA GLN A 135 8.73 -9.89 -17.13
C GLN A 135 9.72 -8.75 -16.84
N ASP A 136 10.71 -9.01 -15.98
CA ASP A 136 11.84 -8.12 -15.80
C ASP A 136 12.82 -8.19 -16.99
N LYS A 137 13.89 -7.38 -16.94
CA LYS A 137 14.93 -7.37 -17.99
C LYS A 137 15.71 -8.69 -18.11
N ASN A 138 15.64 -9.54 -17.10
CA ASN A 138 16.30 -10.85 -17.06
C ASN A 138 15.37 -11.98 -17.52
N GLY A 139 14.11 -11.66 -17.89
CA GLY A 139 13.10 -12.64 -18.29
C GLY A 139 12.38 -13.31 -17.11
N ASN A 140 12.61 -12.86 -15.87
CA ASN A 140 11.88 -13.39 -14.72
C ASN A 140 10.45 -12.85 -14.70
N GLU A 141 9.50 -13.74 -14.52
CA GLU A 141 8.10 -13.38 -14.39
C GLU A 141 7.79 -12.88 -12.97
N HIS A 142 7.07 -11.76 -12.90
CA HIS A 142 6.59 -11.13 -11.69
C HIS A 142 5.09 -10.95 -11.78
N THR A 143 4.40 -11.14 -10.66
CA THR A 143 2.94 -10.96 -10.60
C THR A 143 2.59 -10.11 -9.40
N SER A 144 1.71 -9.13 -9.59
CA SER A 144 1.12 -8.36 -8.49
C SER A 144 -0.39 -8.32 -8.58
N LEU A 145 -1.01 -8.08 -7.44
CA LEU A 145 -2.39 -7.67 -7.36
C LEU A 145 -2.55 -6.27 -7.97
N THR A 146 -3.54 -6.09 -8.84
CA THR A 146 -3.84 -4.75 -9.39
C THR A 146 -4.64 -3.95 -8.37
N ALA A 147 -3.92 -3.32 -7.45
CA ALA A 147 -4.46 -2.54 -6.34
C ALA A 147 -3.70 -1.23 -6.13
N ARG A 148 -4.31 -0.31 -5.38
CA ARG A 148 -3.66 0.93 -4.92
C ARG A 148 -4.29 1.45 -3.65
N VAL A 149 -3.51 2.14 -2.84
CA VAL A 149 -4.03 2.99 -1.75
C VAL A 149 -3.93 4.43 -2.21
N ASN A 150 -5.06 5.13 -2.30
CA ASN A 150 -5.10 6.54 -2.67
C ASN A 150 -5.16 7.41 -1.41
N ILE A 151 -4.39 8.49 -1.41
CA ILE A 151 -4.45 9.56 -0.41
C ILE A 151 -5.15 10.76 -1.04
N ASN A 152 -6.29 11.15 -0.48
CA ASN A 152 -7.08 12.29 -0.94
C ASN A 152 -6.71 13.54 -0.13
N ASP A 153 -5.46 13.98 -0.27
CA ASP A 153 -4.92 15.18 0.37
C ASP A 153 -4.38 16.15 -0.70
N GLU A 154 -5.10 17.25 -0.91
CA GLU A 154 -4.75 18.25 -1.91
C GLU A 154 -3.46 19.01 -1.58
N ASN A 155 -3.15 19.20 -0.29
CA ASN A 155 -1.91 19.87 0.11
C ASN A 155 -0.71 18.98 -0.20
N LEU A 156 -0.81 17.69 0.11
CA LEU A 156 0.22 16.72 -0.23
C LEU A 156 0.39 16.57 -1.75
N LYS A 157 -0.71 16.55 -2.49
CA LYS A 157 -0.69 16.52 -3.95
C LYS A 157 0.04 17.73 -4.51
N GLN A 158 -0.31 18.94 -4.05
CA GLN A 158 0.33 20.17 -4.50
C GLN A 158 1.83 20.18 -4.16
N ALA A 159 2.20 19.77 -2.94
CA ALA A 159 3.61 19.68 -2.55
C ALA A 159 4.41 18.70 -3.43
N LEU A 160 3.82 17.58 -3.84
CA LEU A 160 4.44 16.64 -4.78
C LEU A 160 4.58 17.23 -6.20
N LEU A 161 3.57 17.98 -6.67
CA LEU A 161 3.61 18.67 -7.96
C LEU A 161 4.70 19.76 -7.97
N ASP A 162 4.74 20.60 -6.95
CA ASP A 162 5.71 21.69 -6.82
C ASP A 162 7.16 21.18 -6.73
N LYS A 163 7.34 19.99 -6.15
CA LYS A 163 8.65 19.33 -6.07
C LYS A 163 9.16 18.81 -7.43
N GLY A 164 8.25 18.51 -8.35
CA GLY A 164 8.56 18.11 -9.71
C GLY A 164 8.91 16.62 -9.87
N ASP A 165 9.58 16.31 -10.98
CA ASP A 165 9.79 14.94 -11.43
C ASP A 165 10.56 14.08 -10.42
N GLY A 166 10.06 12.86 -10.20
CA GLY A 166 10.66 11.92 -9.25
C GLY A 166 10.41 12.26 -7.78
N ALA A 167 9.53 13.22 -7.48
CA ALA A 167 9.11 13.51 -6.12
C ALA A 167 8.36 12.35 -5.46
N TYR A 168 8.60 12.17 -4.17
CA TYR A 168 7.85 11.26 -3.32
C TYR A 168 7.74 11.83 -1.91
N ALA A 169 6.71 11.39 -1.20
CA ALA A 169 6.48 11.72 0.20
C ALA A 169 6.91 10.56 1.09
N VAL A 170 7.64 10.87 2.16
CA VAL A 170 7.91 9.96 3.27
C VAL A 170 6.93 10.27 4.38
N ILE A 171 6.10 9.30 4.73
CA ILE A 171 5.06 9.40 5.75
C ILE A 171 5.51 8.60 6.97
N SER A 172 5.53 9.27 8.12
CA SER A 172 5.96 8.70 9.39
C SER A 172 5.13 9.28 10.53
N LYS A 173 5.36 8.77 11.76
CA LYS A 173 4.73 9.34 12.97
C LYS A 173 5.20 10.76 13.28
N GLU A 174 6.34 11.17 12.74
CA GLU A 174 6.91 12.53 12.93
C GLU A 174 6.32 13.54 11.94
N GLY A 175 5.56 13.06 10.95
CA GLY A 175 4.95 13.88 9.91
C GLY A 175 5.26 13.38 8.50
N ILE A 176 4.93 14.24 7.53
CA ILE A 176 5.11 13.98 6.10
C ILE A 176 6.21 14.90 5.56
N SER A 177 7.23 14.33 4.92
CA SER A 177 8.23 15.10 4.18
C SER A 177 8.16 14.79 2.68
N VAL A 178 8.30 15.80 1.84
CA VAL A 178 8.33 15.65 0.39
C VAL A 178 9.75 15.91 -0.11
N THR A 179 10.31 14.93 -0.81
CA THR A 179 11.69 14.98 -1.32
C THR A 179 11.78 14.30 -2.68
N ASN A 180 12.98 14.26 -3.26
CA ASN A 180 13.29 13.51 -4.47
C ASN A 180 14.61 12.74 -4.27
N LYS A 181 14.92 11.86 -5.22
CA LYS A 181 16.11 11.00 -5.12
C LYS A 181 17.42 11.80 -5.03
N GLN A 182 17.54 12.89 -5.79
CA GLN A 182 18.73 13.74 -5.83
C GLN A 182 19.00 14.40 -4.47
N GLU A 183 17.96 14.91 -3.82
CA GLU A 183 18.07 15.53 -2.50
C GLU A 183 18.41 14.51 -1.42
N GLN A 184 17.85 13.31 -1.47
CA GLN A 184 18.24 12.25 -0.54
C GLN A 184 19.70 11.84 -0.70
N GLU A 185 20.18 11.72 -1.95
CA GLU A 185 21.57 11.39 -2.24
C GLU A 185 22.51 12.51 -1.77
N ALA A 186 22.15 13.77 -2.02
CA ALA A 186 22.90 14.93 -1.54
C ALA A 186 22.93 15.01 0.00
N ALA A 187 21.80 14.76 0.68
CA ALA A 187 21.72 14.75 2.13
C ALA A 187 22.55 13.62 2.75
N LYS A 188 22.56 12.43 2.14
CA LYS A 188 23.41 11.31 2.57
C LYS A 188 24.89 11.63 2.39
N ALA A 189 25.29 12.22 1.27
CA ALA A 189 26.67 12.64 1.03
C ALA A 189 27.12 13.72 2.03
N ALA A 190 26.25 14.69 2.34
CA ALA A 190 26.53 15.74 3.33
C ALA A 190 26.61 15.19 4.77
N ALA A 191 25.85 14.16 5.11
CA ALA A 191 25.93 13.50 6.42
C ALA A 191 27.21 12.67 6.57
N GLN A 192 27.64 11.95 5.53
CA GLN A 192 28.89 11.20 5.54
C GLN A 192 30.13 12.10 5.65
N ASN A 193 30.10 13.29 5.06
CA ASN A 193 31.18 14.28 5.20
C ASN A 193 31.26 14.93 6.59
N LYS A 194 30.24 14.79 7.46
CA LYS A 194 30.28 15.30 8.84
C LYS A 194 30.80 14.30 9.87
N GLU A 195 30.92 13.01 9.51
CA GLU A 195 31.40 11.95 10.41
C GLU A 195 32.91 11.67 10.32
N GLN A 196 33.66 12.39 9.48
CA GLN A 196 35.13 12.40 9.55
C GLN A 196 35.61 13.59 10.40
N PRO A 197 35.89 13.42 11.71
CA PRO A 197 36.72 14.40 12.40
C PRO A 197 38.11 14.37 11.77
N ALA A 198 38.57 15.53 11.30
CA ALA A 198 39.97 15.76 11.00
C ALA A 198 40.78 15.38 12.24
N LYS A 199 41.57 14.30 12.14
CA LYS A 199 42.67 14.07 13.06
C LYS A 199 43.72 15.13 12.72
N ASP A 200 43.60 16.31 13.32
CA ASP A 200 44.72 17.23 13.38
C ASP A 200 45.82 16.58 14.20
N ASN A 201 46.90 16.25 13.51
CA ASN A 201 48.18 15.90 14.08
C ASN A 201 48.72 17.12 14.83
N GLU A 202 48.71 17.09 16.16
CA GLU A 202 49.63 17.92 16.93
C GLU A 202 50.88 17.10 17.29
N ARG A 203 52.01 17.71 16.91
CA ARG A 203 53.39 17.27 17.11
C ARG A 203 53.86 17.56 18.53
#